data_AF-A0A2V1K5K7-F1
#
_entry.id   AF-A0A2V1K5K7-F1
#
_cell.length_a   1.000
_cell.length_b   1.000
_cell.length_c   1.000
_cell.angle_alpha   90.00
_cell.angle_beta   90.00
_cell.angle_gamma   90.00
#
_symmetry.space_group_name_H-M   'P 1'
#
loop_
_entity.id
_entity.type
_entity.pdbx_description
1 polymer ?
#
loop_
_entity_poly.entity_id
_entity_poly.type
_entity_poly.pdbx_seq_one_letter_code
_entity_poly.pdbx_strand_id
1 'polypeptide(L)'
;MRGLPNNCVLFPEDQPVDPSHFRCCGDEDLVFLRCAHCGHIWVHCHECDTLYVDLDDLDRIEAAMSNKRLICVCCDTPFGDLYFLKPHVVHRYMPTAEQVIVAGYGHYLADALRNRYGIA
;
A
#
# COMPACT_ATOMS: atom_id res chain seq x y z
N MET A 1 28.95 4.97 -2.36
CA MET A 1 28.95 3.57 -1.87
C MET A 1 27.55 3.01 -2.08
N ARG A 2 27.46 1.90 -2.82
CA ARG A 2 26.33 0.97 -3.00
C ARG A 2 24.98 1.57 -3.45
N GLY A 3 24.75 1.48 -4.77
CA GLY A 3 23.43 1.59 -5.37
C GLY A 3 22.49 0.52 -4.80
N LEU A 4 21.26 0.93 -4.50
CA LEU A 4 20.21 0.05 -4.02
C LEU A 4 19.86 -0.97 -5.13
N PRO A 5 19.63 -2.24 -4.79
CA PRO A 5 19.26 -3.26 -5.77
C PRO A 5 17.95 -2.89 -6.46
N ASN A 6 17.86 -3.22 -7.75
CA ASN A 6 16.78 -2.89 -8.71
C ASN A 6 15.40 -3.52 -8.39
N ASN A 7 15.12 -3.92 -7.15
CA ASN A 7 13.79 -4.31 -6.66
C ASN A 7 13.16 -3.10 -5.95
N CYS A 8 12.81 -2.07 -6.72
CA CYS A 8 12.30 -0.81 -6.18
C CYS A 8 11.14 -1.08 -5.20
N VAL A 9 11.40 -0.79 -3.92
CA VAL A 9 10.33 -0.56 -2.95
C VAL A 9 9.55 0.64 -3.50
N LEU A 10 8.22 0.50 -3.56
CA LEU A 10 7.36 1.62 -3.89
C LEU A 10 7.59 2.65 -2.79
N PHE A 11 8.32 3.73 -3.06
CA PHE A 11 8.45 4.80 -2.08
C PHE A 11 7.13 5.57 -2.06
N PRO A 12 6.68 6.05 -0.88
CA PRO A 12 5.49 6.89 -0.78
C PRO A 12 5.54 8.10 -1.73
N GLU A 13 6.75 8.59 -2.00
CA GLU A 13 7.04 9.75 -2.87
C GLU A 13 6.79 9.46 -4.37
N ASP A 14 6.75 8.19 -4.78
CA ASP A 14 6.56 7.78 -6.18
C ASP A 14 5.07 7.57 -6.55
N GLN A 15 4.13 7.93 -5.65
CA GLN A 15 2.67 7.77 -5.81
C GLN A 15 2.30 6.45 -6.51
N PRO A 16 2.47 5.30 -5.83
CA PRO A 16 2.43 4.02 -6.51
C PRO A 16 1.02 3.54 -6.88
N VAL A 17 -0.01 4.17 -6.32
CA VAL A 17 -1.42 3.81 -6.49
C VAL A 17 -2.05 4.78 -7.48
N ASP A 18 -2.89 4.28 -8.38
CA ASP A 18 -3.79 5.12 -9.18
C ASP A 18 -5.01 5.52 -8.34
N PRO A 19 -5.15 6.81 -7.97
CA PRO A 19 -6.23 7.25 -7.10
C PRO A 19 -7.60 7.23 -7.76
N SER A 20 -7.70 7.15 -9.10
CA SER A 20 -8.99 7.22 -9.81
C SER A 20 -9.97 6.09 -9.47
N HIS A 21 -9.47 4.99 -8.89
CA HIS A 21 -10.27 3.87 -8.43
C HIS A 21 -10.87 4.06 -7.03
N PHE A 22 -10.30 4.97 -6.23
CA PHE A 22 -10.61 5.14 -4.83
C PHE A 22 -11.46 6.40 -4.65
N ARG A 23 -12.50 6.32 -3.83
CA ARG A 23 -13.38 7.45 -3.51
C ARG A 23 -12.98 8.03 -2.16
N CYS A 24 -11.81 8.66 -2.09
CA CYS A 24 -11.28 9.24 -0.87
C CYS A 24 -11.34 10.77 -0.89
N CYS A 25 -10.59 11.38 0.02
CA CYS A 25 -10.44 12.82 0.16
C CYS A 25 -9.38 13.36 -0.81
N GLY A 26 -9.75 14.29 -1.71
CA GLY A 26 -8.78 15.16 -2.41
C GLY A 26 -8.04 14.56 -3.61
N ASP A 27 -6.78 14.95 -3.79
CA ASP A 27 -5.83 14.52 -4.84
C ASP A 27 -4.86 13.40 -4.37
N GLU A 28 -5.24 12.75 -3.28
CA GLU A 28 -4.94 11.41 -2.78
C GLU A 28 -3.48 10.91 -2.79
N ASP A 29 -2.80 11.12 -1.65
CA ASP A 29 -1.57 10.42 -1.25
C ASP A 29 -1.87 8.97 -0.79
N LEU A 30 -2.26 8.11 -1.74
CA LEU A 30 -2.53 6.69 -1.49
C LEU A 30 -1.24 5.85 -1.54
N VAL A 31 -1.12 4.94 -0.58
CA VAL A 31 -0.04 3.94 -0.56
C VAL A 31 -0.60 2.53 -0.41
N PHE A 32 0.02 1.58 -1.09
CA PHE A 32 -0.19 0.17 -0.79
C PHE A 32 0.46 -0.17 0.55
N LEU A 33 -0.26 -0.92 1.37
CA LEU A 33 0.25 -1.57 2.55
C LEU A 33 0.12 -3.09 2.40
N ARG A 34 1.00 -3.80 3.09
CA ARG A 34 1.07 -5.25 3.13
C ARG A 34 1.29 -5.71 4.56
N CYS A 35 0.58 -6.76 4.96
CA CYS A 35 0.87 -7.47 6.21
C CYS A 35 2.16 -8.28 6.08
N ALA A 36 3.15 -8.01 6.93
CA ALA A 36 4.39 -8.80 6.98
C ALA A 36 4.19 -10.27 7.37
N HIS A 37 3.06 -10.60 8.01
CA HIS A 37 2.75 -11.96 8.47
C HIS A 37 2.03 -12.78 7.39
N CYS A 38 0.85 -12.35 6.92
CA CYS A 38 0.05 -13.12 5.95
C CYS A 38 0.17 -12.62 4.51
N GLY A 39 0.75 -11.44 4.28
CA GLY A 39 0.87 -10.86 2.95
C GLY A 39 -0.39 -10.18 2.41
N HIS A 40 -1.47 -10.06 3.18
CA HIS A 40 -2.66 -9.27 2.82
C HIS A 40 -2.27 -7.87 2.35
N ILE A 41 -2.82 -7.40 1.24
CA ILE A 41 -2.54 -6.08 0.64
C ILE A 41 -3.79 -5.22 0.73
N TRP A 42 -3.62 -3.96 1.11
CA TRP A 42 -4.68 -2.95 1.16
C TRP A 42 -4.12 -1.58 0.80
N VAL A 43 -4.97 -0.55 0.74
CA VAL A 43 -4.56 0.84 0.48
C VAL A 43 -4.84 1.74 1.68
N HIS A 44 -3.92 2.64 2.01
CA HIS A 44 -4.05 3.66 3.04
C HIS A 44 -3.95 5.05 2.40
N CYS A 45 -4.89 5.93 2.75
CA CYS A 45 -4.84 7.35 2.43
C CYS A 45 -4.15 8.12 3.56
N HIS A 46 -3.07 8.82 3.24
CA HIS A 46 -2.33 9.61 4.23
C HIS A 46 -3.04 10.85 4.74
N GLU A 47 -3.97 11.40 3.96
CA GLU A 47 -4.59 12.69 4.27
C GLU A 47 -5.73 12.56 5.27
N CYS A 48 -6.59 11.56 5.10
CA CYS A 48 -7.76 11.31 5.96
C CYS A 48 -7.73 9.99 6.71
N ASP A 49 -6.61 9.26 6.67
CA ASP A 49 -6.41 8.01 7.42
C ASP A 49 -7.41 6.89 7.06
N THR A 50 -8.04 6.98 5.89
CA THR A 50 -8.93 5.92 5.37
C THR A 50 -8.13 4.71 4.93
N LEU A 51 -8.61 3.52 5.27
CA LEU A 51 -8.08 2.23 4.84
C LEU A 51 -9.09 1.54 3.93
N TYR A 52 -8.68 1.25 2.70
CA TYR A 52 -9.42 0.36 1.78
C TYR A 52 -8.94 -1.06 2.03
N VAL A 53 -9.56 -1.71 3.01
CA VAL A 53 -9.04 -2.96 3.61
C VAL A 53 -9.28 -4.20 2.75
N ASP A 54 -10.12 -4.06 1.73
CA ASP A 54 -10.50 -5.09 0.78
C ASP A 54 -10.43 -4.50 -0.64
N LEU A 55 -9.49 -4.99 -1.46
CA LEU A 55 -9.29 -4.47 -2.81
C LEU A 55 -10.24 -5.12 -3.84
N ASP A 56 -10.97 -6.15 -3.45
CA ASP A 56 -12.06 -6.72 -4.25
C ASP A 56 -13.40 -6.00 -3.99
N ASP A 57 -13.51 -5.28 -2.86
CA ASP A 57 -14.69 -4.49 -2.46
C ASP A 57 -14.28 -3.15 -1.84
N LEU A 58 -14.15 -2.11 -2.69
CA LEU A 58 -13.70 -0.78 -2.27
C LEU A 58 -14.71 0.00 -1.40
N ASP A 59 -15.94 -0.49 -1.24
CA ASP A 59 -16.90 0.09 -0.29
C ASP A 59 -16.58 -0.35 1.15
N ARG A 60 -15.76 -1.38 1.33
CA ARG A 60 -15.29 -1.86 2.64
C ARG A 60 -14.09 -1.04 3.11
N ILE A 61 -14.40 0.05 3.80
CA ILE A 61 -13.42 0.97 4.38
C ILE A 61 -13.37 0.93 5.91
N GLU A 62 -12.20 1.20 6.47
CA GLU A 62 -12.00 1.42 7.91
C GLU A 62 -11.24 2.73 8.15
N ALA A 63 -11.53 3.42 9.26
CA ALA A 63 -10.69 4.54 9.70
C ALA A 63 -9.46 3.99 10.43
N ALA A 64 -8.26 4.44 10.07
CA ALA A 64 -7.06 4.03 10.78
C ALA A 64 -7.20 4.41 12.27
N MET A 65 -7.03 3.42 13.14
CA MET A 65 -7.29 3.58 14.57
C MET A 65 -6.39 4.66 15.18
N SER A 66 -7.02 5.63 15.85
CA SER A 66 -6.32 6.45 16.82
C SER A 66 -5.81 5.55 17.97
N ASN A 67 -4.48 5.53 18.14
CA ASN A 67 -3.79 5.26 19.41
C ASN A 67 -3.28 3.85 19.75
N LYS A 68 -2.88 2.95 18.83
CA LYS A 68 -1.75 1.98 19.01
C LYS A 68 -1.73 0.92 17.89
N ARG A 69 -0.88 1.13 16.88
CA ARG A 69 -0.49 0.15 15.84
C ARG A 69 -1.60 -0.23 14.86
N LEU A 70 -1.24 -0.21 13.59
CA LEU A 70 -2.07 -0.77 12.53
C LEU A 70 -2.18 -2.30 12.74
N ILE A 71 -3.38 -2.84 12.59
CA ILE A 71 -3.67 -4.28 12.70
C ILE A 71 -4.12 -4.76 11.32
N CYS A 72 -3.60 -5.92 10.89
CA CYS A 72 -4.06 -6.52 9.65
C CYS A 72 -5.46 -7.11 9.82
N VAL A 73 -6.43 -6.64 9.05
CA VAL A 73 -7.82 -7.15 9.07
C VAL A 73 -7.98 -8.62 8.66
N CYS A 74 -6.99 -9.18 7.98
CA CYS A 74 -7.03 -10.56 7.47
C CYS A 74 -6.55 -11.59 8.50
N CYS A 75 -5.55 -11.24 9.33
CA CYS A 75 -4.94 -12.18 10.27
C CYS A 75 -4.78 -11.66 11.70
N ASP A 76 -5.39 -10.50 12.01
CA ASP A 76 -5.38 -9.82 13.31
C ASP A 76 -3.99 -9.55 13.89
N THR A 77 -2.94 -9.69 13.07
CA THR A 77 -1.56 -9.49 13.51
C THR A 77 -1.24 -7.99 13.51
N PRO A 78 -0.80 -7.42 14.65
CA PRO A 78 -0.42 -6.03 14.72
C PRO A 78 0.91 -5.78 14.01
N PHE A 79 1.06 -4.58 13.46
CA PHE A 79 2.33 -4.14 12.90
C PHE A 79 3.37 -4.03 14.02
N GLY A 80 4.59 -4.50 13.73
CA GLY A 80 5.69 -4.46 14.70
C GLY A 80 6.16 -3.04 15.00
N ASP A 81 6.06 -2.16 13.99
CA ASP A 81 6.55 -0.78 14.03
C ASP A 81 5.39 0.23 14.04
N LEU A 82 5.46 1.22 14.95
CA LEU A 82 4.44 2.28 15.05
C LEU A 82 4.46 3.26 13.87
N TYR A 83 5.64 3.46 13.28
CA TYR A 83 5.87 4.36 12.15
C TYR A 83 6.27 3.55 10.91
N PHE A 84 5.33 2.76 10.41
CA PHE A 84 5.55 1.72 9.39
C PHE A 84 6.00 2.24 8.01
N LEU A 85 5.94 3.55 7.76
CA LEU A 85 6.38 4.16 6.50
C LEU A 85 7.75 4.84 6.58
N LYS A 86 8.46 4.72 7.69
CA LYS A 86 9.82 5.26 7.77
C LYS A 86 10.75 4.46 6.84
N PRO A 87 11.75 5.11 6.19
CA PRO A 87 12.62 4.45 5.20
C PRO A 87 13.29 3.15 5.65
N HIS A 88 13.56 3.01 6.95
CA HIS A 88 14.22 1.83 7.51
C HIS A 88 13.29 0.64 7.79
N VAL A 89 11.96 0.83 7.72
CA VAL A 89 10.96 -0.24 7.96
C VAL A 89 9.94 -0.38 6.85
N VAL A 90 9.80 0.62 5.97
CA VAL A 90 8.80 0.68 4.90
C VAL A 90 8.80 -0.56 4.01
N HIS A 91 9.98 -1.12 3.71
CA HIS A 91 10.12 -2.35 2.92
C HIS A 91 9.45 -3.59 3.52
N ARG A 92 9.13 -3.59 4.83
CA ARG A 92 8.39 -4.68 5.49
C ARG A 92 6.88 -4.58 5.26
N TYR A 93 6.40 -3.37 5.02
CA TYR A 93 4.98 -3.02 5.07
C TYR A 93 4.44 -2.45 3.77
N MET A 94 5.29 -2.09 2.81
CA MET A 94 4.89 -1.75 1.46
C MET A 94 5.25 -2.89 0.51
N PRO A 95 4.29 -3.40 -0.28
CA PRO A 95 4.60 -4.41 -1.28
C PRO A 95 5.44 -3.81 -2.42
N THR A 96 6.14 -4.68 -3.17
CA THR A 96 6.68 -4.30 -4.48
C THR A 96 5.57 -4.30 -5.53
N ALA A 97 5.76 -3.61 -6.66
CA ALA A 97 4.82 -3.66 -7.77
C ALA A 97 4.54 -5.10 -8.24
N GLU A 98 5.56 -5.95 -8.32
CA GLU A 98 5.40 -7.38 -8.64
C GLU A 98 4.48 -8.10 -7.66
N GLN A 99 4.57 -7.81 -6.36
CA GLN A 99 3.70 -8.43 -5.35
C GLN A 99 2.25 -7.98 -5.52
N VAL A 100 2.02 -6.71 -5.86
CA VAL A 100 0.69 -6.17 -6.17
C VAL A 100 0.12 -6.86 -7.43
N ILE A 101 0.93 -7.02 -8.47
CA ILE A 101 0.53 -7.69 -9.72
C ILE A 101 0.20 -9.16 -9.49
N VAL A 102 1.08 -9.90 -8.79
CA VAL A 102 0.87 -11.33 -8.47
C VAL A 102 -0.37 -11.53 -7.59
N ALA A 103 -0.70 -10.56 -6.75
CA ALA A 103 -1.93 -10.58 -5.96
C ALA A 103 -3.20 -10.25 -6.76
N GLY A 104 -3.10 -9.90 -8.05
CA GLY A 104 -4.23 -9.57 -8.91
C GLY A 104 -4.66 -8.11 -8.89
N TYR A 105 -3.89 -7.24 -8.22
CA TYR A 105 -4.22 -5.82 -7.99
C TYR A 105 -3.43 -4.87 -8.88
N GLY A 106 -2.81 -5.38 -9.95
CA GLY A 106 -1.94 -4.60 -10.83
C GLY A 106 -2.63 -3.41 -11.50
N HIS A 107 -3.95 -3.48 -11.71
CA HIS A 107 -4.73 -2.37 -12.27
C HIS A 107 -4.83 -1.18 -11.34
N TYR A 108 -4.62 -1.34 -10.02
CA TYR A 108 -4.55 -0.22 -9.08
C TYR A 108 -3.20 0.48 -9.04
N LEU A 109 -2.18 0.00 -9.76
CA LEU A 109 -0.90 0.70 -9.85
C LEU A 109 -1.04 2.00 -10.64
N ALA A 110 -0.26 3.01 -10.29
CA ALA A 110 -0.16 4.23 -11.08
C ALA A 110 0.29 3.96 -12.53
N ASP A 111 -0.12 4.81 -13.47
CA ASP A 111 0.15 4.67 -14.91
C ASP A 111 1.61 4.39 -15.24
N ALA A 112 2.54 5.10 -14.59
CA ALA A 112 3.97 4.92 -14.83
C ALA A 112 4.44 3.49 -14.49
N LEU A 113 3.86 2.87 -13.47
CA LEU A 113 4.16 1.50 -13.06
C LEU A 113 3.43 0.50 -13.96
N ARG A 114 2.14 0.71 -14.27
CA ARG A 114 1.40 -0.14 -15.22
C ARG A 114 2.13 -0.24 -16.56
N ASN A 115 2.53 0.90 -17.13
CA ASN A 115 3.30 0.98 -18.37
C ASN A 115 4.66 0.26 -18.26
N ARG A 116 5.37 0.42 -17.14
CA ARG A 116 6.66 -0.24 -16.91
C ARG A 116 6.55 -1.77 -16.87
N TYR A 117 5.47 -2.29 -16.30
CA TYR A 117 5.25 -3.74 -16.15
C TYR A 117 4.36 -4.34 -17.24
N GLY A 118 3.90 -3.53 -18.21
CA GLY A 118 3.04 -4.01 -19.31
C GLY A 118 1.64 -4.44 -18.85
N ILE A 119 1.12 -3.80 -17.80
CA ILE A 119 -0.25 -4.00 -17.32
C ILE A 119 -1.15 -3.03 -18.09
N ALA A 120 -2.18 -3.58 -18.73
CA ALA A 120 -3.18 -2.83 -19.51
C ALA A 120 -4.33 -2.33 -18.64
#